data_AF-A8UVP4-F1
#
_entry.id   AF-A8UVP4-F1
#
_cell.length_a   1.000
_cell.length_b   1.000
_cell.length_c   1.000
_cell.angle_alpha   90.00
_cell.angle_beta   90.00
_cell.angle_gamma   90.00
#
_symmetry.space_group_name_H-M   'P 1'
#
loop_
_entity.id
_entity.type
_entity.pdbx_description
1 polymer ?
#
loop_
_entity_poly.entity_id
_entity_poly.type
_entity_poly.pdbx_seq_one_letter_code
_entity_poly.pdbx_strand_id
1 'polypeptide(L)'
;MRYPEPVVVYSACLAGDRVRYDDKPVSDPFAERLLGYVRVVKVCPEVEIGLGVPRDKVVLYEEKGGLKMSQPATGLELTSRMNAFAEGFLKELKVVDGFLLKAKSPSCGVSRTKTYSDPGGGRFRGFGKGLFALKVMESFPFLPVEDELTLRKERRRLVFLAALFGSALLREEGMRFHRRLEETLRVFTPVLERKMRESGSEDEYRKLMLKALRRLPVGVLSGFEFVPPELKGA
;
A
#
# COMPACT_ATOMS: atom_id res chain seq x y z
N MET A 1 -19.13 -19.02 -4.07
CA MET A 1 -18.13 -18.33 -4.93
C MET A 1 -17.02 -17.86 -4.01
N ARG A 2 -15.76 -18.29 -4.21
CA ARG A 2 -14.63 -17.85 -3.37
C ARG A 2 -14.01 -16.63 -4.06
N TYR A 3 -14.18 -15.45 -3.47
CA TYR A 3 -13.56 -14.23 -3.99
C TYR A 3 -12.05 -14.22 -3.69
N PRO A 4 -11.22 -13.59 -4.54
CA PRO A 4 -9.79 -13.46 -4.26
C PRO A 4 -9.58 -12.72 -2.95
N GLU A 5 -8.72 -13.29 -2.11
CA GLU A 5 -8.31 -12.67 -0.86
C GLU A 5 -7.31 -11.53 -1.17
N PRO A 6 -7.61 -10.28 -0.77
CA PRO A 6 -6.70 -9.17 -0.98
C PRO A 6 -5.42 -9.32 -0.17
N VAL A 7 -4.31 -8.84 -0.71
CA VAL A 7 -3.01 -8.82 -0.04
C VAL A 7 -2.75 -7.41 0.45
N VAL A 8 -2.69 -7.23 1.77
CA VAL A 8 -2.60 -5.90 2.38
C VAL A 8 -1.29 -5.76 3.15
N VAL A 9 -0.53 -4.71 2.83
CA VAL A 9 0.58 -4.28 3.67
C VAL A 9 0.01 -3.55 4.88
N TYR A 10 0.39 -4.03 6.06
CA TYR A 10 -0.27 -3.69 7.30
C TYR A 10 0.75 -3.21 8.31
N SER A 11 0.49 -2.07 8.96
CA SER A 11 1.31 -1.70 10.11
C SER A 11 1.23 -2.80 11.17
N ALA A 12 2.37 -3.41 11.51
CA ALA A 12 2.43 -4.59 12.37
C ALA A 12 1.74 -4.38 13.73
N CYS A 13 1.79 -3.15 14.27
CA CYS A 13 1.07 -2.78 15.49
C CYS A 13 -0.47 -2.88 15.36
N LEU A 14 -1.04 -2.60 14.19
CA LEU A 14 -2.47 -2.79 13.92
C LEU A 14 -2.82 -4.27 13.71
N ALA A 15 -1.84 -5.11 13.37
CA ALA A 15 -1.98 -6.55 13.19
C ALA A 15 -1.68 -7.34 14.49
N GLY A 16 -1.67 -6.67 15.65
CA GLY A 16 -1.52 -7.28 16.97
C GLY A 16 -0.08 -7.34 17.50
N ASP A 17 0.93 -6.96 16.73
CA ASP A 17 2.32 -7.07 17.17
C ASP A 17 2.70 -5.93 18.13
N ARG A 18 3.46 -6.25 19.18
CA ARG A 18 3.97 -5.26 20.14
C ARG A 18 5.22 -4.58 19.60
N VAL A 19 5.03 -3.66 18.64
CA VAL A 19 6.12 -2.97 17.94
C VAL A 19 6.10 -1.46 18.06
N ARG A 20 5.18 -0.93 18.89
CA ARG A 20 5.15 0.50 19.21
C ARG A 20 6.36 0.88 20.05
N TYR A 21 6.75 2.15 19.97
CA TYR A 21 7.86 2.70 20.75
C TYR A 21 7.71 2.51 22.27
N ASP A 22 6.46 2.47 22.76
CA ASP A 22 6.11 2.29 24.16
C ASP A 22 5.68 0.86 24.52
N ASP A 23 5.88 -0.12 23.63
CA ASP A 23 5.49 -1.54 23.81
C ASP A 23 3.98 -1.75 24.08
N LYS A 24 3.16 -0.72 23.84
CA LYS A 24 1.71 -0.81 24.07
C LYS A 24 1.01 -1.46 22.87
N PRO A 25 0.02 -2.34 23.13
CA PRO A 25 -0.82 -2.86 22.07
C PRO A 25 -1.64 -1.73 21.44
N VAL A 26 -1.98 -1.91 20.16
CA VAL A 26 -2.97 -1.07 19.48
C VAL A 26 -4.21 -1.91 19.25
N SER A 27 -5.37 -1.38 19.61
CA SER A 27 -6.66 -1.98 19.30
C SER A 27 -7.45 -1.02 18.43
N ASP A 28 -7.90 -1.52 17.28
CA ASP A 28 -8.83 -0.84 16.40
C ASP A 28 -9.84 -1.87 15.85
N PRO A 29 -11.14 -1.76 16.17
CA PRO A 29 -12.12 -2.80 15.84
C PRO A 29 -12.34 -3.02 14.34
N PHE A 30 -12.03 -2.04 13.50
CA PHE A 30 -12.11 -2.21 12.05
C PHE A 30 -10.87 -2.97 11.56
N ALA A 31 -9.69 -2.53 11.99
CA ALA A 31 -8.44 -3.18 11.64
C ALA A 31 -8.41 -4.65 12.09
N GLU A 32 -8.84 -4.96 13.31
CA GLU A 32 -8.88 -6.33 13.83
C GLU A 32 -9.82 -7.23 13.01
N ARG A 33 -11.00 -6.71 12.64
CA ARG A 33 -11.97 -7.46 11.83
C ARG A 33 -11.48 -7.72 10.42
N LEU A 34 -10.78 -6.75 9.82
CA LEU A 34 -10.29 -6.87 8.44
C LEU A 34 -9.28 -8.02 8.28
N LEU A 35 -8.53 -8.37 9.34
CA LEU A 35 -7.55 -9.47 9.31
C LEU A 35 -8.15 -10.81 8.88
N GLY A 36 -9.44 -11.06 9.14
CA GLY A 36 -10.12 -12.30 8.73
C GLY A 36 -10.53 -12.35 7.24
N TYR A 37 -10.30 -11.27 6.49
CA TYR A 37 -10.71 -11.14 5.09
C TYR A 37 -9.56 -10.88 4.12
N VAL A 38 -8.33 -10.74 4.63
CA VAL A 38 -7.16 -10.34 3.84
C VAL A 38 -5.93 -11.13 4.24
N ARG A 39 -5.05 -11.36 3.26
CA ARG A 39 -3.69 -11.85 3.52
C ARG A 39 -2.80 -10.68 3.90
N VAL A 40 -2.16 -10.78 5.06
CA VAL A 40 -1.43 -9.68 5.68
C VAL A 40 0.07 -9.79 5.41
N VAL A 41 0.68 -8.70 4.92
CA VAL A 41 2.12 -8.48 4.95
C VAL A 41 2.42 -7.45 6.03
N LYS A 42 2.88 -7.91 7.19
CA LYS A 42 3.15 -7.02 8.33
C LYS A 42 4.43 -6.23 8.12
N VAL A 43 4.44 -4.96 8.50
CA VAL A 43 5.64 -4.12 8.47
C VAL A 43 5.65 -3.13 9.64
N CYS A 44 6.81 -2.96 10.27
CA CYS A 44 7.07 -1.84 11.18
C CYS A 44 8.34 -1.13 10.74
N PRO A 45 8.25 -0.06 9.92
CA PRO A 45 9.43 0.58 9.34
C PRO A 45 10.46 1.00 10.38
N GLU A 46 10.01 1.44 11.57
CA GLU A 46 10.89 1.87 12.67
C GLU A 46 11.68 0.71 13.29
N VAL A 47 11.11 -0.50 13.37
CA VAL A 47 11.83 -1.69 13.84
C VAL A 47 12.79 -2.18 12.77
N GLU A 48 12.36 -2.18 11.50
CA GLU A 48 13.17 -2.63 10.36
C GLU A 48 14.42 -1.76 10.14
N ILE A 49 14.38 -0.47 10.48
CA ILE A 49 15.57 0.40 10.47
C ILE A 49 16.46 0.26 11.73
N GLY A 50 16.14 -0.69 12.62
CA GLY A 50 16.98 -1.10 13.75
C GLY A 50 16.73 -0.36 15.07
N LEU A 51 15.59 0.32 15.26
CA LEU A 51 15.34 1.06 16.51
C LEU A 51 14.87 0.18 17.68
N GLY A 52 14.45 -1.07 17.45
CA GLY A 52 13.99 -1.98 18.50
C GLY A 52 12.67 -1.60 19.18
N VAL A 53 12.34 -2.33 20.24
CA VAL A 53 11.14 -2.17 21.09
C VAL A 53 11.50 -2.50 22.55
N PRO A 54 11.22 -1.62 23.53
CA PRO A 54 10.80 -0.22 23.38
C PRO A 54 11.91 0.65 22.78
N ARG A 55 11.56 1.87 22.34
CA ARG A 55 12.51 2.83 21.75
C ARG A 55 12.13 4.27 22.03
N ASP A 56 13.08 5.19 21.88
CA ASP A 56 12.80 6.62 21.95
C ASP A 56 11.91 7.08 20.78
N LYS A 57 11.11 8.12 21.06
CA LYS A 57 10.19 8.69 20.10
C LYS A 57 10.94 9.22 18.88
N VAL A 58 10.35 8.97 17.72
CA VAL A 58 10.77 9.54 16.44
C VAL A 58 9.85 10.71 16.10
N VAL A 59 10.38 11.73 15.44
CA VAL A 59 9.62 12.89 14.96
C VAL A 59 9.94 13.18 13.51
N LEU A 60 9.00 13.82 12.81
CA LEU A 60 9.24 14.39 11.50
C LEU A 60 9.49 15.87 11.61
N TYR A 61 10.42 16.39 10.83
CA TYR A 61 10.67 17.82 10.76
C TYR A 61 10.97 18.24 9.32
N GLU A 62 10.75 19.51 9.01
CA GLU A 62 11.07 20.05 7.70
C GLU A 62 12.29 20.96 7.79
N GLU A 63 13.26 20.73 6.93
CA GLU A 63 14.49 21.51 6.85
C GLU A 63 14.86 21.72 5.37
N LYS A 64 15.13 22.97 4.98
CA LYS A 64 15.48 23.36 3.60
C LYS A 64 14.47 22.84 2.54
N GLY A 65 13.18 22.77 2.90
CA GLY A 65 12.11 22.28 2.03
C GLY A 65 12.01 20.75 1.91
N GLY A 66 12.85 20.00 2.62
CA GLY A 66 12.81 18.54 2.67
C GLY A 66 12.22 18.03 3.98
N LEU A 67 11.36 17.02 3.89
CA LEU A 67 10.86 16.29 5.06
C LEU A 67 11.94 15.32 5.55
N LYS A 68 12.26 15.40 6.84
CA LYS A 68 13.27 14.60 7.53
C LYS A 68 12.69 13.94 8.77
N MET A 69 13.42 12.96 9.30
CA MET A 69 13.07 12.17 10.45
C MET A 69 14.25 12.09 11.43
N SER A 70 13.98 12.33 12.71
CA SER A 70 14.99 12.24 13.77
C SER A 70 14.44 11.51 14.99
N GLN A 71 15.34 11.01 15.83
CA GLN A 71 15.04 10.54 17.17
C GLN A 71 15.66 11.55 18.18
N PRO A 72 14.85 12.50 18.72
CA PRO A 72 15.38 13.62 19.49
C PRO A 72 16.25 13.23 20.69
N ALA A 73 15.87 12.17 21.41
CA ALA A 73 16.56 11.74 22.63
C ALA A 73 18.00 11.25 22.37
N THR A 74 18.25 10.66 21.20
CA THR A 74 19.56 10.12 20.82
C THR A 74 20.32 11.04 19.87
N GLY A 75 19.66 12.06 19.31
CA GLY A 75 20.20 12.93 18.27
C GLY A 75 20.37 12.25 16.90
N LEU A 76 19.85 11.01 16.73
CA LEU A 76 19.99 10.27 15.48
C LEU A 76 19.11 10.88 14.38
N GLU A 77 19.72 11.13 13.23
CA GLU A 77 19.05 11.44 11.96
C GLU A 77 18.73 10.12 11.24
N LEU A 78 17.46 9.89 10.88
CA LEU A 78 16.96 8.60 10.42
C LEU A 78 16.39 8.63 8.99
N THR A 79 16.37 9.78 8.33
CA THR A 79 15.72 9.96 7.01
C THR A 79 16.27 9.01 5.96
N SER A 80 17.60 8.96 5.84
CA SER A 80 18.27 8.13 4.83
C SER A 80 18.05 6.64 5.08
N ARG A 81 18.10 6.19 6.34
CA ARG A 81 17.76 4.80 6.73
C ARG A 81 16.31 4.45 6.41
N MET A 82 15.38 5.33 6.75
CA MET A 82 13.94 5.12 6.49
C MET A 82 13.62 5.07 5.00
N ASN A 83 14.20 5.97 4.19
CA ASN A 83 14.00 5.98 2.75
C ASN A 83 14.59 4.74 2.07
N ALA A 84 15.81 4.34 2.45
CA ALA A 84 16.45 3.15 1.90
C ALA A 84 15.65 1.88 2.23
N PHE A 85 15.19 1.75 3.48
CA PHE A 85 14.31 0.65 3.88
C PHE A 85 13.01 0.66 3.07
N ALA A 86 12.33 1.81 2.97
CA ALA A 86 11.07 1.91 2.24
C ALA A 86 11.24 1.51 0.77
N GLU A 87 12.27 2.01 0.09
CA GLU A 87 12.55 1.68 -1.31
C GLU A 87 12.86 0.20 -1.50
N GLY A 88 13.70 -0.39 -0.63
CA GLY A 88 14.01 -1.83 -0.67
C GLY A 88 12.78 -2.69 -0.45
N PHE A 89 12.04 -2.44 0.62
CA PHE A 89 10.82 -3.19 0.97
C PHE A 89 9.77 -3.12 -0.16
N LEU A 90 9.49 -1.92 -0.67
CA LEU A 90 8.46 -1.73 -1.71
C LEU A 90 8.87 -2.35 -3.06
N LYS A 91 10.17 -2.40 -3.37
CA LYS A 91 10.68 -3.08 -4.58
C LYS A 91 10.52 -4.61 -4.50
N GLU A 92 10.60 -5.18 -3.30
CA GLU A 92 10.45 -6.62 -3.09
C GLU A 92 8.98 -7.08 -3.01
N LEU A 93 8.03 -6.15 -2.86
CA LEU A 93 6.60 -6.45 -2.87
C LEU A 93 6.14 -6.92 -4.26
N LYS A 94 6.02 -8.24 -4.42
CA LYS A 94 5.54 -8.87 -5.67
C LYS A 94 4.04 -8.71 -5.88
N VAL A 95 3.25 -8.81 -4.81
CA VAL A 95 1.80 -8.76 -4.85
C VAL A 95 1.28 -7.97 -3.66
N VAL A 96 0.57 -6.88 -3.95
CA VAL A 96 -0.12 -6.05 -2.97
C VAL A 96 -1.34 -5.41 -3.62
N ASP A 97 -2.45 -5.38 -2.89
CA ASP A 97 -3.74 -4.82 -3.33
C ASP A 97 -4.14 -3.58 -2.52
N GLY A 98 -3.41 -3.27 -1.44
CA GLY A 98 -3.66 -2.09 -0.63
C GLY A 98 -2.78 -2.00 0.61
N PHE A 99 -2.91 -0.87 1.32
CA PHE A 99 -2.12 -0.56 2.50
C PHE A 99 -3.03 -0.03 3.62
N LEU A 100 -2.91 -0.62 4.81
CA LEU A 100 -3.53 -0.12 6.03
C LEU A 100 -2.44 0.21 7.05
N LEU A 101 -2.20 1.51 7.21
CA LEU A 101 -1.07 2.03 7.97
C LEU A 101 -1.50 2.73 9.25
N LYS A 102 -0.61 2.76 10.24
CA LYS A 102 -0.88 3.34 11.55
C LYS A 102 -0.96 4.87 11.49
N ALA A 103 -2.13 5.42 11.82
CA ALA A 103 -2.36 6.86 11.85
C ALA A 103 -1.44 7.58 12.84
N LYS A 104 -1.08 8.82 12.49
CA LYS A 104 -0.23 9.74 13.27
C LYS A 104 1.22 9.26 13.49
N SER A 105 1.62 8.11 12.92
CA SER A 105 2.99 7.63 13.01
C SER A 105 3.92 8.50 12.13
N PRO A 106 5.11 8.89 12.63
CA PRO A 106 6.17 9.53 11.85
C PRO A 106 6.61 8.73 10.61
N SER A 107 6.51 7.41 10.66
CA SER A 107 6.83 6.54 9.53
C SER A 107 5.59 6.22 8.68
N CYS A 108 4.51 5.77 9.31
CA CYS A 108 3.38 5.13 8.64
C CYS A 108 2.15 6.01 8.42
N GLY A 109 2.04 7.17 9.07
CA GLY A 109 0.79 7.94 9.02
C GLY A 109 0.48 8.47 7.63
N VAL A 110 -0.65 8.08 7.06
CA VAL A 110 -1.11 8.50 5.73
C VAL A 110 -1.65 9.93 5.75
N SER A 111 -2.09 10.38 6.92
CA SER A 111 -2.56 11.74 7.16
C SER A 111 -2.34 12.16 8.60
N ARG A 112 -2.36 13.48 8.84
CA ARG A 112 -2.34 14.09 10.20
C ARG A 112 -1.16 13.64 11.06
N THR A 113 -0.04 13.28 10.46
CA THR A 113 1.22 13.09 11.18
C THR A 113 1.80 14.45 11.51
N LYS A 114 2.23 14.66 12.76
CA LYS A 114 2.82 15.93 13.17
C LYS A 114 4.19 16.11 12.52
N THR A 115 4.39 17.28 11.94
CA THR A 115 5.69 17.74 11.42
C THR A 115 6.12 18.97 12.21
N TYR A 116 7.41 19.07 12.47
CA TYR A 116 8.04 20.12 13.27
C TYR A 116 9.01 20.97 12.41
N SER A 117 9.41 22.13 12.91
CA SER A 117 10.42 23.00 12.27
C SER A 117 11.82 22.81 12.85
N ASP A 118 12.02 21.81 13.70
CA ASP A 118 13.30 21.45 14.31
C ASP A 118 13.40 19.95 14.55
N PRO A 119 14.62 19.39 14.51
CA PRO A 119 14.85 17.96 14.75
C PRO A 119 14.55 17.52 16.20
N GLY A 120 14.37 18.47 17.13
CA GLY A 120 14.00 18.19 18.52
C GLY A 120 12.51 17.95 18.73
N GLY A 121 11.66 18.27 17.75
CA GLY A 121 10.20 18.18 17.88
C GLY A 121 9.60 19.24 18.80
N GLY A 122 10.28 20.37 19.03
CA GLY A 122 9.84 21.42 19.94
C GLY A 122 8.88 22.44 19.30
N ARG A 123 9.03 22.72 18.00
CA ARG A 123 8.28 23.75 17.28
C ARG A 123 7.37 23.12 16.24
N PHE A 124 6.09 23.02 16.57
CA PHE A 124 5.08 22.47 15.67
C PHE A 124 5.00 23.31 14.38
N ARG A 125 5.04 22.63 13.23
CA ARG A 125 4.93 23.24 11.91
C ARG A 125 3.57 23.00 11.27
N GLY A 126 3.06 21.78 11.38
CA GLY A 126 1.81 21.40 10.74
C GLY A 126 1.59 19.90 10.68
N PHE A 127 0.66 19.50 9.83
CA PHE A 127 0.32 18.12 9.59
C PHE A 127 0.78 17.67 8.21
N GLY A 128 1.35 16.47 8.14
CA GLY A 128 1.79 15.84 6.91
C GLY A 128 1.57 14.32 6.95
N LYS A 129 2.45 13.62 6.24
CA LYS A 129 2.47 12.17 6.09
C LYS A 129 3.79 11.62 6.59
N GLY A 130 3.81 10.36 6.98
CA GLY A 130 5.03 9.65 7.34
C GLY A 130 5.93 9.38 6.13
N LEU A 131 7.25 9.25 6.37
CA LEU A 131 8.22 9.02 5.29
C LEU A 131 7.93 7.70 4.52
N PHE A 132 7.65 6.61 5.24
CA PHE A 132 7.29 5.35 4.61
C PHE A 132 5.96 5.46 3.86
N ALA A 133 4.96 6.13 4.44
CA ALA A 133 3.67 6.36 3.78
C ALA A 133 3.80 7.18 2.49
N LEU A 134 4.69 8.17 2.44
CA LEU A 134 4.97 8.91 1.21
C LEU A 134 5.51 8.00 0.11
N LYS A 135 6.53 7.19 0.43
CA LYS A 135 7.13 6.24 -0.51
C LYS A 135 6.14 5.19 -1.02
N VAL A 136 5.23 4.72 -0.15
CA VAL A 136 4.11 3.85 -0.54
C VAL A 136 3.23 4.53 -1.59
N MET A 137 2.79 5.77 -1.35
CA MET A 137 1.91 6.49 -2.27
C MET A 137 2.58 6.85 -3.59
N GLU A 138 3.89 7.10 -3.58
CA GLU A 138 4.70 7.31 -4.79
C GLU A 138 4.84 6.02 -5.62
N SER A 139 5.07 4.88 -4.96
CA SER A 139 5.31 3.59 -5.63
C SER A 139 4.02 2.91 -6.09
N PHE A 140 2.91 3.13 -5.39
CA PHE A 140 1.62 2.49 -5.64
C PHE A 140 0.47 3.53 -5.76
N PRO A 141 0.52 4.45 -6.74
CA PRO A 141 -0.41 5.58 -6.83
C PRO A 141 -1.87 5.19 -7.10
N PHE A 142 -2.12 3.95 -7.55
CA PHE A 142 -3.46 3.44 -7.88
C PHE A 142 -4.02 2.48 -6.84
N LEU A 143 -3.24 2.10 -5.83
CA LEU A 143 -3.71 1.21 -4.78
C LEU A 143 -4.31 2.01 -3.62
N PRO A 144 -5.33 1.47 -2.92
CA PRO A 144 -5.88 2.11 -1.74
C PRO A 144 -4.85 2.14 -0.60
N VAL A 145 -4.57 3.34 -0.08
CA VAL A 145 -3.67 3.59 1.05
C VAL A 145 -4.42 4.43 2.07
N GLU A 146 -4.74 3.85 3.22
CA GLU A 146 -5.53 4.53 4.26
C GLU A 146 -4.97 4.24 5.67
N ASP A 147 -5.39 5.06 6.63
CA ASP A 147 -5.09 4.88 8.06
C ASP A 147 -6.35 4.57 8.87
N GLU A 148 -6.19 3.90 10.02
CA GLU A 148 -7.33 3.39 10.79
C GLU A 148 -8.27 4.50 11.31
N LEU A 149 -7.74 5.71 11.53
CA LEU A 149 -8.54 6.86 11.96
C LEU A 149 -9.37 7.44 10.80
N THR A 150 -8.85 7.42 9.58
CA THR A 150 -9.59 7.86 8.39
C THR A 150 -10.72 6.89 8.05
N LEU A 151 -10.49 5.59 8.26
CA LEU A 151 -11.48 4.52 8.05
C LEU A 151 -12.57 4.43 9.14
N ARG A 152 -12.55 5.32 10.15
CA ARG A 152 -13.70 5.55 11.02
C ARG A 152 -14.88 6.17 10.28
N LYS A 153 -14.62 6.90 9.19
CA LYS A 153 -15.68 7.46 8.33
C LYS A 153 -16.20 6.37 7.40
N GLU A 154 -17.48 6.03 7.52
CA GLU A 154 -18.10 4.93 6.76
C GLU A 154 -17.96 5.07 5.24
N ARG A 155 -18.12 6.29 4.72
CA ARG A 155 -17.91 6.57 3.29
C ARG A 155 -16.49 6.25 2.83
N ARG A 156 -15.48 6.61 3.64
CA ARG A 156 -14.08 6.28 3.35
C ARG A 156 -13.85 4.78 3.42
N ARG A 157 -14.44 4.13 4.42
CA ARG A 157 -14.39 2.67 4.58
C ARG A 157 -14.96 1.94 3.38
N LEU A 158 -16.13 2.34 2.90
CA LEU A 158 -16.75 1.76 1.70
C LEU A 158 -15.83 1.87 0.49
N VAL A 159 -15.32 3.09 0.22
CA VAL A 159 -14.43 3.32 -0.92
C VAL A 159 -13.14 2.51 -0.81
N PHE A 160 -12.53 2.46 0.39
CA PHE A 160 -11.33 1.67 0.65
C PHE A 160 -11.57 0.17 0.41
N LEU A 161 -12.64 -0.40 0.97
CA LEU A 161 -12.97 -1.81 0.80
C LEU A 161 -13.29 -2.14 -0.67
N ALA A 162 -14.11 -1.31 -1.33
CA ALA A 162 -14.43 -1.51 -2.74
C ALA A 162 -13.17 -1.50 -3.63
N ALA A 163 -12.27 -0.54 -3.40
CA ALA A 163 -10.99 -0.47 -4.11
C ALA A 163 -10.10 -1.68 -3.79
N LEU A 164 -10.03 -2.09 -2.54
CA LEU A 164 -9.19 -3.19 -2.08
C LEU A 164 -9.62 -4.54 -2.69
N PHE A 165 -10.89 -4.89 -2.55
CA PHE A 165 -11.42 -6.13 -3.12
C PHE A 165 -11.49 -6.07 -4.65
N GLY A 166 -11.79 -4.91 -5.22
CA GLY A 166 -11.73 -4.68 -6.66
C GLY A 166 -10.31 -4.89 -7.22
N SER A 167 -9.28 -4.39 -6.54
CA SER A 167 -7.88 -4.61 -6.95
C SER A 167 -7.50 -6.08 -6.95
N ALA A 168 -7.89 -6.81 -5.89
CA ALA A 168 -7.63 -8.25 -5.81
C ALA A 168 -8.32 -9.04 -6.93
N LEU A 169 -9.58 -8.67 -7.24
CA LEU A 169 -10.34 -9.25 -8.34
C LEU A 169 -9.71 -8.97 -9.71
N LEU A 170 -9.37 -7.70 -9.97
CA LEU A 170 -8.73 -7.30 -11.22
C LEU A 170 -7.38 -8.00 -11.42
N ARG A 171 -6.61 -8.18 -10.34
CA ARG A 171 -5.37 -8.95 -10.38
C ARG A 171 -5.62 -10.40 -10.79
N GLU A 172 -6.60 -11.07 -10.18
CA GLU A 172 -6.90 -12.47 -10.52
C GLU A 172 -7.43 -12.63 -11.95
N GLU A 173 -8.40 -11.80 -12.35
CA GLU A 173 -8.97 -11.86 -13.70
C GLU A 173 -7.95 -11.44 -14.77
N GLY A 174 -7.07 -10.48 -14.46
CA GLY A 174 -5.95 -10.11 -15.33
C GLY A 174 -4.99 -11.27 -15.55
N MET A 175 -4.69 -12.06 -14.51
CA MET A 175 -3.86 -13.26 -14.64
C MET A 175 -4.55 -14.36 -15.46
N ARG A 176 -5.86 -14.55 -15.29
CA ARG A 176 -6.65 -15.51 -16.10
C ARG A 176 -6.70 -15.09 -17.57
N PHE A 177 -6.91 -13.80 -17.83
CA PHE A 177 -6.87 -13.23 -19.17
C PHE A 177 -5.50 -13.48 -19.82
N HIS A 178 -4.41 -13.20 -19.10
CA HIS A 178 -3.07 -13.41 -19.62
C HIS A 178 -2.82 -14.88 -20.00
N ARG A 179 -3.20 -15.84 -19.13
CA ARG A 179 -3.07 -17.28 -19.40
C ARG A 179 -3.85 -17.71 -20.65
N ARG A 180 -5.10 -17.27 -20.77
CA ARG A 180 -5.94 -17.57 -21.95
C ARG A 180 -5.36 -16.97 -23.23
N LEU A 181 -4.82 -15.77 -23.14
CA LEU A 181 -4.17 -15.12 -24.28
C LEU A 181 -2.92 -15.89 -24.71
N GLU A 182 -2.08 -16.34 -23.77
CA GLU A 182 -0.92 -17.19 -24.09
C GLU A 182 -1.31 -18.47 -24.83
N GLU A 183 -2.34 -19.18 -24.37
CA GLU A 183 -2.87 -20.37 -25.04
C GLU A 183 -3.31 -20.06 -26.49
N THR A 184 -3.95 -18.91 -26.68
CA THR A 184 -4.39 -18.45 -28.00
C THR A 184 -3.20 -18.09 -28.90
N LEU A 185 -2.19 -17.40 -28.37
CA LEU A 185 -0.99 -17.01 -29.12
C LEU A 185 -0.18 -18.22 -29.59
N ARG A 186 -0.17 -19.32 -28.83
CA ARG A 186 0.44 -20.60 -29.25
C ARG A 186 -0.22 -21.17 -30.51
N VAL A 187 -1.52 -20.97 -30.67
CA VAL A 187 -2.27 -21.47 -31.83
C VAL A 187 -2.09 -20.55 -33.02
N PHE A 188 -2.29 -19.24 -32.83
CA PHE A 188 -2.39 -18.30 -33.94
C PHE A 188 -1.07 -17.62 -34.33
N THR A 189 -0.08 -17.55 -33.41
CA THR A 189 1.20 -16.88 -33.63
C THR A 189 2.39 -17.62 -33.01
N PRO A 190 2.60 -18.93 -33.29
CA PRO A 190 3.59 -19.76 -32.61
C PRO A 190 5.05 -19.29 -32.79
N VAL A 191 5.38 -18.70 -33.94
CA VAL A 191 6.73 -18.18 -34.21
C VAL A 191 7.04 -16.95 -33.37
N LEU A 192 6.06 -16.06 -33.18
CA LEU A 192 6.21 -14.87 -32.34
C LEU A 192 6.34 -15.29 -30.87
N GLU A 193 5.49 -16.19 -30.40
CA GLU A 193 5.53 -16.69 -29.01
C GLU A 193 6.88 -17.34 -28.69
N ARG A 194 7.45 -18.16 -29.60
CA ARG A 194 8.77 -18.75 -29.44
C ARG A 194 9.88 -17.69 -29.33
N LYS A 195 9.89 -16.71 -30.23
CA LYS A 195 10.86 -15.60 -30.20
C LYS A 195 10.78 -14.80 -28.91
N MET A 196 9.58 -14.55 -28.40
CA MET A 196 9.38 -13.81 -27.15
C MET A 196 9.92 -14.56 -25.92
N ARG A 197 9.78 -15.90 -25.90
CA ARG A 197 10.39 -16.75 -24.85
C ARG A 197 11.91 -16.79 -24.94
N GLU A 198 12.46 -16.94 -26.14
CA GLU A 198 13.91 -17.05 -26.35
C GLU A 198 14.66 -15.74 -26.05
N SER A 199 14.02 -14.59 -26.31
CA SER A 199 14.60 -13.27 -26.08
C SER A 199 14.43 -12.72 -24.67
N GLY A 200 13.59 -13.34 -23.83
CA GLY A 200 13.23 -12.78 -22.52
C GLY A 200 12.56 -11.40 -22.62
N SER A 201 11.89 -11.09 -23.73
CA SER A 201 11.43 -9.75 -24.10
C SER A 201 10.12 -9.34 -23.39
N GLU A 202 10.14 -9.34 -22.06
CA GLU A 202 9.02 -8.90 -21.21
C GLU A 202 8.58 -7.46 -21.54
N ASP A 203 9.54 -6.60 -21.88
CA ASP A 203 9.29 -5.22 -22.29
C ASP A 203 8.55 -5.09 -23.63
N GLU A 204 8.85 -5.95 -24.61
CA GLU A 204 8.16 -5.93 -25.90
C GLU A 204 6.74 -6.51 -25.78
N TYR A 205 6.58 -7.58 -25.01
CA TYR A 205 5.27 -8.10 -24.64
C TYR A 205 4.41 -7.00 -23.99
N ARG A 206 4.96 -6.32 -22.99
CA ARG A 206 4.29 -5.22 -22.31
C ARG A 206 3.90 -4.09 -23.27
N LYS A 207 4.79 -3.67 -24.18
CA LYS A 207 4.51 -2.64 -25.19
C LYS A 207 3.34 -3.02 -26.11
N LEU A 208 3.34 -4.26 -26.61
CA LEU A 208 2.27 -4.75 -27.50
C LEU A 208 0.94 -4.86 -26.77
N MET A 209 0.94 -5.36 -25.52
CA MET A 209 -0.25 -5.42 -24.68
C MET A 209 -0.82 -4.04 -24.38
N LEU A 210 0.01 -3.06 -24.03
CA LEU A 210 -0.43 -1.68 -23.82
C LEU A 210 -1.03 -1.07 -25.10
N LYS A 211 -0.46 -1.36 -26.26
CA LYS A 211 -1.02 -0.94 -27.56
C LYS A 211 -2.39 -1.57 -27.84
N ALA A 212 -2.59 -2.83 -27.46
CA ALA A 212 -3.89 -3.51 -27.59
C ALA A 212 -4.94 -2.94 -26.62
N LEU A 213 -4.59 -2.74 -25.35
CA LEU A 213 -5.50 -2.23 -24.32
C LEU A 213 -6.01 -0.81 -24.65
N ARG A 214 -5.19 0.03 -25.30
CA ARG A 214 -5.60 1.37 -25.77
C ARG A 214 -6.72 1.34 -26.82
N ARG A 215 -6.97 0.19 -27.45
CA ARG A 215 -8.06 0.01 -28.43
C ARG A 215 -9.36 -0.44 -27.78
N LEU A 216 -9.36 -0.76 -26.49
CA LEU A 216 -10.59 -1.11 -25.78
C LEU A 216 -11.45 0.14 -25.62
N PRO A 217 -12.78 0.04 -25.83
CA PRO A 217 -13.68 1.16 -25.63
C PRO A 217 -13.61 1.62 -24.17
N VAL A 218 -13.30 2.89 -23.94
CA VAL A 218 -13.10 3.47 -22.59
C VAL A 218 -14.39 3.45 -21.74
N GLY A 219 -15.55 3.25 -22.39
CA GLY A 219 -16.88 3.22 -21.76
C GLY A 219 -17.32 1.91 -21.12
N VAL A 220 -16.44 0.94 -20.86
CA VAL A 220 -16.85 -0.35 -20.26
C VAL A 220 -17.61 -0.16 -18.94
N LEU A 221 -17.31 0.90 -18.16
CA LEU A 221 -17.98 1.19 -16.89
C LEU A 221 -19.22 2.10 -17.01
N SER A 222 -19.41 2.81 -18.13
CA SER A 222 -20.52 3.76 -18.26
C SER A 222 -21.90 3.10 -18.37
N GLY A 223 -21.95 1.78 -18.57
CA GLY A 223 -23.18 0.98 -18.56
C GLY A 223 -23.43 0.22 -17.25
N PHE A 224 -22.58 0.36 -16.24
CA PHE A 224 -22.77 -0.33 -14.95
C PHE A 224 -23.58 0.55 -14.00
N GLU A 225 -24.80 0.13 -13.68
CA GLU A 225 -25.52 0.66 -12.53
C GLU A 225 -24.97 0.02 -11.25
N PHE A 226 -24.40 0.84 -10.37
CA PHE A 226 -23.98 0.40 -9.04
C PHE A 226 -25.20 0.39 -8.12
N VAL A 227 -25.98 -0.70 -8.19
CA VAL A 227 -27.07 -0.94 -7.25
C VAL A 227 -26.47 -1.47 -5.94
N PRO A 228 -26.75 -0.83 -4.78
CA PRO A 228 -26.34 -1.39 -3.50
C PRO A 228 -26.88 -2.81 -3.37
N PRO A 229 -26.12 -3.77 -2.82
CA PRO A 229 -26.71 -5.05 -2.45
C PRO A 229 -27.92 -4.77 -1.57
N GLU A 230 -29.07 -5.34 -1.90
CA GLU A 230 -30.29 -5.22 -1.11
C GLU A 230 -29.90 -5.44 0.35
N LEU A 231 -30.12 -4.43 1.20
CA LEU A 231 -29.95 -4.53 2.65
C LEU A 231 -31.01 -5.51 3.17
N LYS A 232 -30.84 -6.80 2.87
CA LYS A 232 -31.75 -7.86 3.28
C LYS A 232 -31.58 -8.05 4.78
N GLY A 233 -32.49 -7.43 5.53
CA GLY A 233 -32.65 -7.61 6.97
C GLY A 233 -31.94 -6.53 7.78
N ALA A 234 -32.64 -5.42 8.01
CA ALA A 234 -32.62 -4.78 9.32
C ALA A 234 -33.47 -5.61 10.30
#